data_AF-A0AAV6LPQ7-F1
#
_entry.id   AF-A0AAV6LPQ7-F1
#
_cell.length_a   1.000
_cell.length_b   1.000
_cell.length_c   1.000
_cell.angle_alpha   90.00
_cell.angle_beta   90.00
_cell.angle_gamma   90.00
#
_symmetry.space_group_name_H-M   'P 1'
#
loop_
_entity.id
_entity.type
_entity.pdbx_description
1 polymer ?
#
loop_
_entity_poly.entity_id
_entity_poly.type
_entity_poly.pdbx_seq_one_letter_code
_entity_poly.pdbx_strand_id
1 'polypeptide(L)'
;MAFDMKKKFDTYWGKGDKINFLLYVAVALDPRFKLRWVKFCYIKTKGKEVAEGMEKRVKGVLDKLYDAYANDGEVRVQVASATPSVVMDEDCDDRLTLASEFDTYLEQEYSSVCSSEVDKYLNDLCERKDIPDFDVLLWWKNNSNKYPILSQLARDVLAMPVSTVASESAFSTGGRVLDPFRSSLSPSMVDTLVCTQNWLLSTVPISLRQAMDKVEDLERGNLM
;
A
#
# COMPACT_ATOMS: atom_id res chain seq x y z
N MET A 1 37.47 2.55 -4.16
CA MET A 1 36.19 3.30 -4.30
C MET A 1 35.11 2.51 -5.03
N ALA A 2 35.20 2.23 -6.33
CA ALA A 2 34.17 1.47 -7.06
C ALA A 2 33.95 0.05 -6.50
N PHE A 3 35.04 -0.63 -6.10
CA PHE A 3 34.97 -1.94 -5.46
C PHE A 3 34.28 -1.91 -4.10
N ASP A 4 34.58 -0.91 -3.27
CA ASP A 4 33.99 -0.74 -1.95
C ASP A 4 32.49 -0.39 -2.02
N MET A 5 32.12 0.44 -2.99
CA MET A 5 30.72 0.75 -3.27
C MET A 5 29.95 -0.47 -3.77
N LYS A 6 30.54 -1.27 -4.66
CA LYS A 6 29.94 -2.53 -5.11
C LYS A 6 29.78 -3.52 -3.95
N LYS A 7 30.77 -3.64 -3.07
CA LYS A 7 30.69 -4.51 -1.89
C LYS A 7 29.55 -4.09 -0.96
N LYS A 8 29.37 -2.79 -0.71
CA LYS A 8 28.21 -2.27 0.05
C LYS A 8 26.90 -2.58 -0.67
N PHE A 9 26.82 -2.32 -1.97
CA PHE A 9 25.64 -2.63 -2.78
C PHE A 9 25.26 -4.12 -2.66
N ASP A 10 26.20 -5.02 -2.89
CA ASP A 10 25.98 -6.47 -2.80
C ASP A 10 25.60 -6.92 -1.38
N THR A 11 26.01 -6.18 -0.35
CA THR A 11 25.64 -6.45 1.05
C THR A 11 24.18 -6.11 1.34
N TYR A 12 23.68 -4.98 0.84
CA TYR A 12 22.30 -4.53 1.11
C TYR A 12 21.27 -5.12 0.14
N TRP A 13 21.64 -5.25 -1.13
CA TRP A 13 20.73 -5.67 -2.21
C TRP A 13 20.89 -7.15 -2.57
N GLY A 14 21.96 -7.79 -2.10
CA GLY A 14 22.34 -9.15 -2.48
C GLY A 14 22.86 -9.24 -3.91
N LYS A 15 23.36 -10.43 -4.29
CA LYS A 15 23.47 -10.79 -5.71
C LYS A 15 22.05 -10.85 -6.27
N GLY A 16 21.83 -10.42 -7.51
CA GLY A 16 20.50 -10.11 -8.10
C GLY A 16 19.34 -11.08 -7.82
N ASP A 17 19.61 -12.33 -7.48
CA ASP A 17 18.63 -13.34 -7.06
C ASP A 17 18.06 -13.17 -5.63
N LYS A 18 18.66 -12.29 -4.81
CA LYS A 18 18.27 -12.04 -3.40
C LYS A 18 17.54 -10.71 -3.18
N ILE A 19 17.25 -9.97 -4.24
CA ILE A 19 16.52 -8.69 -4.13
C ILE A 19 15.12 -8.97 -3.56
N ASN A 20 14.68 -8.13 -2.61
CA ASN A 20 13.35 -8.24 -2.03
C ASN A 20 12.27 -8.10 -3.11
N PHE A 21 11.41 -9.12 -3.24
CA PHE A 21 10.37 -9.14 -4.27
C PHE A 21 9.31 -8.04 -4.09
N LEU A 22 9.14 -7.51 -2.89
CA LEU A 22 8.23 -6.40 -2.62
C LEU A 22 8.58 -5.14 -3.43
N LEU A 23 9.84 -4.96 -3.80
CA LEU A 23 10.25 -3.84 -4.66
C LEU A 23 9.73 -3.99 -6.09
N TYR A 24 9.70 -5.22 -6.61
CA TYR A 24 9.10 -5.49 -7.91
C TYR A 24 7.58 -5.38 -7.85
N VAL A 25 6.97 -5.80 -6.73
CA VAL A 25 5.54 -5.63 -6.48
C VAL A 25 5.17 -4.14 -6.42
N ALA A 26 5.97 -3.31 -5.75
CA ALA A 26 5.76 -1.86 -5.72
C ALA A 26 5.77 -1.25 -7.13
N VAL A 27 6.71 -1.65 -7.99
CA VAL A 27 6.73 -1.23 -9.41
C VAL A 27 5.51 -1.77 -10.17
N ALA A 28 5.09 -3.00 -9.88
CA ALA A 28 3.91 -3.60 -10.49
C ALA A 28 2.61 -2.88 -10.08
N LEU A 29 2.56 -2.28 -8.89
CA LEU A 29 1.44 -1.50 -8.38
C LEU A 29 1.49 -0.02 -8.80
N ASP A 30 2.58 0.46 -9.41
CA ASP A 30 2.57 1.79 -10.02
C ASP A 30 1.80 1.71 -11.36
N PRO A 31 0.66 2.43 -11.49
CA PRO A 31 -0.22 2.35 -12.64
C PRO A 31 0.44 2.82 -13.95
N ARG A 32 1.58 3.54 -13.89
CA ARG A 32 2.34 3.99 -15.07
C ARG A 32 3.28 2.92 -15.62
N PHE A 33 3.60 1.91 -14.83
CA PHE A 33 4.63 0.92 -15.14
C PHE A 33 4.07 -0.50 -15.22
N LYS A 34 3.37 -0.94 -14.17
CA LYS A 34 2.83 -2.30 -14.02
C LYS A 34 3.91 -3.38 -14.24
N LEU A 35 3.48 -4.64 -14.42
CA LEU A 35 4.39 -5.75 -14.77
C LEU A 35 5.11 -5.53 -16.12
N ARG A 36 4.53 -4.71 -17.01
CA ARG A 36 5.09 -4.39 -18.34
C ARG A 36 6.48 -3.78 -18.21
N TRP A 37 6.71 -2.92 -17.23
CA TRP A 37 8.01 -2.32 -16.99
C TRP A 37 9.05 -3.34 -16.52
N VAL A 38 8.68 -4.21 -15.57
CA VAL A 38 9.56 -5.28 -15.10
C VAL A 38 9.97 -6.18 -16.27
N LYS A 39 9.00 -6.61 -17.08
CA LYS A 39 9.25 -7.40 -18.29
C LYS A 39 10.21 -6.67 -19.24
N PHE A 40 9.95 -5.40 -19.54
CA PHE A 40 10.80 -4.59 -20.42
C PHE A 40 12.26 -4.51 -19.94
N CYS A 41 12.48 -4.25 -18.64
CA CYS A 41 13.82 -4.17 -18.06
C CYS A 41 14.59 -5.50 -18.18
N TYR A 42 13.93 -6.63 -17.93
CA TYR A 42 14.57 -7.94 -18.03
C TYR A 42 14.81 -8.38 -19.48
N ILE A 43 13.91 -8.05 -20.41
CA ILE A 43 14.14 -8.29 -21.85
C ILE A 43 15.44 -7.60 -22.29
N LYS A 44 15.63 -6.34 -21.90
CA LYS A 44 16.78 -5.54 -22.31
C LYS A 44 18.11 -6.00 -21.70
N THR A 45 18.08 -6.62 -20.52
CA THR A 45 19.29 -6.94 -19.74
C THR A 45 19.67 -8.41 -19.74
N LYS A 46 18.70 -9.32 -19.78
CA LYS A 46 18.88 -10.77 -19.60
C LYS A 46 18.23 -11.63 -20.68
N GLY A 47 17.43 -11.03 -21.57
CA GLY A 47 16.74 -11.73 -22.65
C GLY A 47 15.29 -12.09 -22.31
N LYS A 48 14.55 -12.54 -23.33
CA LYS A 48 13.09 -12.70 -23.29
C LYS A 48 12.63 -13.82 -22.35
N GLU A 49 13.29 -14.96 -22.36
CA GLU A 49 12.92 -16.13 -21.54
C GLU A 49 12.99 -15.81 -20.03
N VAL A 50 14.11 -15.21 -19.60
CA VAL A 50 14.30 -14.79 -18.19
C VAL A 50 13.25 -13.73 -17.79
N ALA A 51 12.90 -12.84 -18.70
CA ALA A 51 11.88 -11.81 -18.44
C ALA A 51 10.49 -12.39 -18.21
N GLU A 52 10.08 -13.40 -19.00
CA GLU A 52 8.80 -14.08 -18.81
C GLU A 52 8.77 -14.87 -17.50
N GLY A 53 9.87 -15.52 -17.13
CA GLY A 53 10.01 -16.18 -15.82
C GLY A 53 9.90 -15.20 -14.65
N MET A 54 10.54 -14.04 -14.75
CA MET A 54 10.48 -13.00 -13.71
C MET A 54 9.09 -12.36 -13.62
N GLU A 55 8.45 -12.04 -14.74
CA GLU A 55 7.09 -11.52 -14.79
C GLU A 55 6.10 -12.45 -14.08
N LYS A 56 6.16 -13.76 -14.37
CA LYS A 56 5.33 -14.77 -13.71
C LYS A 56 5.59 -14.86 -12.21
N ARG A 57 6.86 -14.81 -11.78
CA ARG A 57 7.22 -14.83 -10.35
C ARG A 57 6.68 -13.62 -9.61
N VAL A 58 6.81 -12.42 -10.18
CA VAL A 58 6.30 -11.19 -9.56
C VAL A 58 4.78 -11.21 -9.51
N LYS A 59 4.10 -11.63 -10.59
CA LYS A 59 2.64 -11.82 -10.58
C LYS A 59 2.21 -12.79 -9.48
N GLY A 60 2.86 -13.95 -9.38
CA GLY A 60 2.51 -14.94 -8.35
C GLY A 60 2.73 -14.46 -6.92
N VAL A 61 3.67 -13.53 -6.67
CA VAL A 61 3.81 -12.89 -5.35
C VAL A 61 2.68 -11.88 -5.12
N LEU A 62 2.33 -11.09 -6.14
CA LEU A 62 1.22 -10.14 -6.07
C LEU A 62 -0.12 -10.85 -5.82
N ASP A 63 -0.40 -11.95 -6.54
CA ASP A 63 -1.62 -12.75 -6.35
C ASP A 63 -1.69 -13.30 -4.91
N LYS A 64 -0.59 -13.84 -4.37
CA LYS A 64 -0.56 -14.33 -2.97
C LYS A 64 -0.79 -13.23 -1.93
N LEU A 65 -0.23 -12.04 -2.15
CA LEU A 65 -0.46 -10.90 -1.27
C LEU A 65 -1.91 -10.44 -1.37
N TYR A 66 -2.46 -10.40 -2.59
CA TYR A 66 -3.85 -10.09 -2.81
C TYR A 66 -4.77 -11.07 -2.07
N ASP A 67 -4.53 -12.38 -2.19
CA ASP A 67 -5.30 -13.41 -1.48
C ASP A 67 -5.23 -13.21 0.03
N ALA A 68 -4.06 -12.87 0.58
CA ALA A 68 -3.92 -12.59 2.01
C ALA A 68 -4.79 -11.40 2.45
N TYR A 69 -4.85 -10.33 1.66
CA TYR A 69 -5.69 -9.16 1.94
C TYR A 69 -7.18 -9.44 1.70
N ALA A 70 -7.52 -10.26 0.69
CA ALA A 70 -8.89 -10.65 0.40
C ALA A 70 -9.48 -11.47 1.56
N ASN A 71 -8.69 -12.39 2.12
CA ASN A 71 -9.10 -13.22 3.25
C ASN A 71 -9.15 -12.44 4.58
N ASP A 72 -8.32 -11.42 4.76
CA ASP A 72 -8.36 -10.53 5.94
C ASP A 72 -9.53 -9.51 5.86
N GLY A 73 -10.04 -9.28 4.64
CA GLY A 73 -11.08 -8.31 4.31
C GLY A 73 -12.49 -8.63 4.84
N GLU A 74 -12.81 -9.89 5.16
CA GLU A 74 -14.13 -10.25 5.73
C GLU A 74 -14.41 -9.57 7.09
N VAL A 75 -13.37 -9.05 7.77
CA VAL A 75 -13.51 -8.36 9.07
C VAL A 75 -13.62 -6.82 8.94
N ARG A 76 -13.32 -6.24 7.77
CA ARG A 76 -13.15 -4.76 7.63
C ARG A 76 -14.12 -4.06 6.68
N VAL A 77 -15.06 -4.77 6.06
CA VAL A 77 -16.11 -4.14 5.25
C VAL A 77 -17.23 -3.61 6.16
N GLN A 78 -16.96 -2.57 6.95
CA GLN A 78 -18.00 -1.63 7.33
C GLN A 78 -18.12 -0.62 6.20
N VAL A 79 -18.84 -0.99 5.14
CA VAL A 79 -19.48 0.04 4.32
C VAL A 79 -20.41 0.77 5.27
N ALA A 80 -20.17 2.07 5.43
CA ALA A 80 -21.11 2.95 6.11
C ALA A 80 -22.48 2.75 5.45
N SER A 81 -23.35 2.01 6.13
CA SER A 81 -24.76 1.93 5.78
C SER A 81 -25.33 3.32 6.02
N ALA A 82 -25.32 4.14 4.98
CA ALA A 82 -26.10 5.35 4.95
C ALA A 82 -27.56 4.92 5.16
N THR A 83 -28.08 5.12 6.36
CA THR A 83 -29.51 4.99 6.64
C THR A 83 -30.24 6.00 5.76
N PRO A 84 -31.06 5.57 4.79
CA PRO A 84 -31.99 6.48 4.17
C PRO A 84 -33.23 6.50 5.07
N SER A 85 -33.46 7.63 5.72
CA SER A 85 -34.74 7.93 6.36
C SER A 85 -35.79 8.05 5.26
N VAL A 86 -36.46 6.94 4.92
CA VAL A 86 -37.57 6.95 3.95
C VAL A 86 -38.87 6.84 4.72
N VAL A 87 -39.57 7.96 4.73
CA VAL A 87 -41.02 8.06 4.98
C VAL A 87 -41.74 7.06 4.09
N MET A 88 -42.61 6.24 4.69
CA MET A 88 -43.45 5.31 3.94
C MET A 88 -44.40 6.10 3.04
N ASP A 89 -44.30 5.86 1.74
CA ASP A 89 -45.38 6.12 0.79
C ASP A 89 -45.59 4.81 0.01
N GLU A 90 -46.77 4.23 0.16
CA GLU A 90 -47.22 3.01 -0.51
C GLU A 90 -47.56 3.36 -1.96
N ASP A 91 -46.68 3.04 -2.92
CA ASP A 91 -47.00 2.56 -4.29
C ASP A 91 -45.74 2.51 -5.19
N CYS A 92 -45.10 1.33 -5.37
CA CYS A 92 -44.31 0.99 -6.58
C CYS A 92 -43.93 -0.51 -6.62
N ASP A 93 -44.84 -1.35 -7.11
CA ASP A 93 -44.75 -2.83 -7.06
C ASP A 93 -44.32 -3.51 -8.40
N ASP A 94 -43.59 -2.82 -9.30
CA ASP A 94 -43.19 -3.47 -10.57
C ASP A 94 -41.81 -3.04 -11.13
N ARG A 95 -41.25 -1.91 -10.66
CA ARG A 95 -39.93 -1.44 -11.13
C ARG A 95 -38.76 -1.96 -10.29
N LEU A 96 -39.02 -2.35 -9.04
CA LEU A 96 -38.01 -2.87 -8.12
C LEU A 96 -37.61 -4.32 -8.45
N THR A 97 -38.53 -5.09 -9.03
CA THR A 97 -38.30 -6.46 -9.53
C THR A 97 -37.40 -6.48 -10.75
N LEU A 98 -37.67 -5.63 -11.76
CA LEU A 98 -36.85 -5.54 -12.97
C LEU A 98 -35.42 -5.04 -12.70
N ALA A 99 -35.25 -4.10 -11.77
CA ALA A 99 -33.94 -3.64 -11.34
C ALA A 99 -33.14 -4.76 -10.67
N SER A 100 -33.78 -5.53 -9.78
CA SER A 100 -33.18 -6.69 -9.13
C SER A 100 -32.83 -7.83 -10.10
N GLU A 101 -33.70 -8.10 -11.09
CA GLU A 101 -33.42 -9.05 -12.17
C GLU A 101 -32.25 -8.60 -13.06
N PHE A 102 -32.15 -7.30 -13.33
CA PHE A 102 -31.01 -6.73 -14.05
C PHE A 102 -29.70 -6.79 -13.24
N ASP A 103 -29.76 -6.56 -11.92
CA ASP A 103 -28.63 -6.75 -11.02
C ASP A 103 -28.18 -8.23 -11.00
N THR A 104 -29.13 -9.16 -10.96
CA THR A 104 -28.86 -10.62 -11.01
C THR A 104 -28.26 -11.04 -12.36
N TYR A 105 -28.72 -10.45 -13.47
CA TYR A 105 -28.18 -10.66 -14.81
C TYR A 105 -26.74 -10.13 -14.92
N LEU A 106 -26.49 -8.93 -14.39
CA LEU A 106 -25.15 -8.35 -14.32
C LEU A 106 -24.22 -9.24 -13.48
N GLU A 107 -24.66 -9.72 -12.31
CA GLU A 107 -23.88 -10.64 -11.47
C GLU A 107 -23.55 -11.96 -12.19
N GLN A 108 -24.48 -12.50 -12.99
CA GLN A 108 -24.23 -13.68 -13.85
C GLN A 108 -23.23 -13.39 -14.97
N GLU A 109 -23.30 -12.22 -15.60
CA GLU A 109 -22.36 -11.80 -16.65
C GLU A 109 -20.96 -11.51 -16.08
N TYR A 110 -20.87 -10.85 -14.93
CA TYR A 110 -19.61 -10.61 -14.20
C TYR A 110 -18.99 -11.91 -13.67
N SER A 111 -19.79 -12.88 -13.25
CA SER A 111 -19.32 -14.22 -12.85
C SER A 111 -18.72 -15.01 -14.03
N SER A 112 -19.22 -14.79 -15.26
CA SER A 112 -18.68 -15.40 -16.47
C SER A 112 -17.34 -14.82 -16.93
N VAL A 113 -16.99 -13.62 -16.47
CA VAL A 113 -15.70 -12.94 -16.68
C VAL A 113 -15.01 -12.77 -15.32
N CYS A 114 -14.78 -13.88 -14.62
CA CYS A 114 -14.07 -13.87 -13.34
C CYS A 114 -12.56 -13.66 -13.55
N SER A 115 -12.18 -12.49 -14.06
CA SER A 115 -10.81 -11.99 -13.98
C SER A 115 -10.61 -11.47 -12.56
N SER A 116 -9.58 -11.97 -11.87
CA SER A 116 -9.24 -11.43 -10.56
C SER A 116 -9.04 -9.91 -10.63
N GLU A 117 -9.28 -9.19 -9.54
CA GLU A 117 -9.03 -7.74 -9.49
C GLU A 117 -7.59 -7.40 -9.96
N VAL A 118 -6.63 -8.28 -9.65
CA VAL A 118 -5.25 -8.26 -10.13
C VAL A 118 -5.18 -8.32 -11.65
N ASP A 119 -5.83 -9.29 -12.28
CA ASP A 119 -5.83 -9.43 -13.74
C ASP A 119 -6.50 -8.23 -14.42
N LYS A 120 -7.60 -7.72 -13.86
CA LYS A 120 -8.25 -6.49 -14.33
C LYS A 120 -7.30 -5.31 -14.30
N TYR A 121 -6.62 -5.07 -13.18
CA TYR A 121 -5.65 -3.99 -13.04
C TYR A 121 -4.45 -4.15 -13.99
N LEU A 122 -3.92 -5.35 -14.17
CA LEU A 122 -2.77 -5.61 -15.04
C LEU A 122 -3.10 -5.45 -16.53
N ASN A 123 -4.34 -5.78 -16.91
CA ASN A 123 -4.82 -5.65 -18.29
C ASN A 123 -5.16 -4.19 -18.67
N ASP A 124 -5.58 -3.38 -17.71
CA ASP A 124 -5.84 -1.96 -17.93
C ASP A 124 -4.64 -1.22 -18.53
N LEU A 125 -4.92 -0.16 -19.29
CA LEU A 125 -3.88 0.69 -19.86
C LEU A 125 -3.02 1.31 -18.76
N CYS A 126 -1.73 1.51 -19.08
CA CYS A 126 -0.84 2.23 -18.17
C CYS A 126 -1.18 3.72 -18.18
N GLU A 127 -1.07 4.34 -17.02
CA GLU A 127 -1.21 5.78 -16.90
C GLU A 127 -0.09 6.52 -17.61
N ARG A 128 -0.41 7.74 -18.02
CA ARG A 128 0.52 8.64 -18.71
C ARG A 128 1.69 9.01 -17.81
N LYS A 129 2.90 8.98 -18.37
CA LYS A 129 4.16 9.28 -17.65
C LYS A 129 4.52 10.76 -17.67
N ASP A 130 3.90 11.52 -18.56
CA ASP A 130 4.10 12.95 -18.80
C ASP A 130 3.35 13.87 -17.83
N ILE A 131 2.59 13.30 -16.88
CA ILE A 131 1.88 14.08 -15.86
C ILE A 131 2.91 14.55 -14.81
N PRO A 132 3.16 15.87 -14.69
CA PRO A 132 4.00 16.40 -13.61
C PRO A 132 3.35 16.13 -12.25
N ASP A 133 4.17 15.87 -11.23
CA ASP A 133 3.74 15.65 -9.85
C ASP A 133 2.69 14.54 -9.65
N PHE A 134 2.78 13.46 -10.45
CA PHE A 134 1.89 12.31 -10.31
C PHE A 134 2.00 11.67 -8.91
N ASP A 135 0.93 11.79 -8.13
CA ASP A 135 0.79 11.15 -6.83
C ASP A 135 0.16 9.77 -6.97
N VAL A 136 1.01 8.74 -6.84
CA VAL A 136 0.60 7.33 -6.94
C VAL A 136 -0.37 6.91 -5.83
N LEU A 137 -0.23 7.46 -4.62
CA LEU A 137 -1.11 7.12 -3.49
C LEU A 137 -2.48 7.77 -3.66
N LEU A 138 -2.52 9.01 -4.15
CA LEU A 138 -3.77 9.67 -4.50
C LEU A 138 -4.48 8.95 -5.65
N TRP A 139 -3.75 8.45 -6.65
CA TRP A 139 -4.34 7.65 -7.71
C TRP A 139 -5.02 6.38 -7.16
N TRP A 140 -4.33 5.64 -6.28
CA TRP A 140 -4.90 4.44 -5.64
C TRP A 140 -6.11 4.78 -4.76
N LYS A 141 -6.08 5.91 -4.05
CA LYS A 141 -7.22 6.41 -3.28
C LYS A 141 -8.43 6.71 -4.17
N ASN A 142 -8.22 7.36 -5.31
CA ASN A 142 -9.30 7.71 -6.23
C ASN A 142 -9.87 6.48 -6.97
N ASN A 143 -9.06 5.43 -7.13
CA ASN A 143 -9.46 4.18 -7.79
C ASN A 143 -9.84 3.06 -6.80
N SER A 144 -9.99 3.36 -5.50
CA SER A 144 -10.32 2.34 -4.49
C SER A 144 -11.66 1.67 -4.73
N ASN A 145 -12.65 2.37 -5.29
CA ASN A 145 -13.94 1.79 -5.64
C ASN A 145 -13.83 0.77 -6.78
N LYS A 146 -12.87 0.97 -7.69
CA LYS A 146 -12.60 0.06 -8.80
C LYS A 146 -11.73 -1.12 -8.39
N TYR A 147 -10.85 -0.89 -7.40
CA TYR A 147 -9.85 -1.82 -6.90
C TYR A 147 -9.81 -1.84 -5.37
N PRO A 148 -10.84 -2.40 -4.71
CA PRO A 148 -11.01 -2.30 -3.26
C PRO A 148 -9.93 -3.01 -2.45
N ILE A 149 -9.43 -4.16 -2.92
CA ILE A 149 -8.42 -4.93 -2.19
C ILE A 149 -7.02 -4.47 -2.62
N LEU A 150 -6.76 -4.27 -3.91
CA LEU A 150 -5.47 -3.79 -4.39
C LEU A 150 -5.14 -2.38 -3.89
N SER A 151 -6.11 -1.49 -3.73
CA SER A 151 -5.83 -0.15 -3.20
C SER A 151 -5.31 -0.18 -1.77
N GLN A 152 -5.78 -1.12 -0.94
CA GLN A 152 -5.28 -1.32 0.41
C GLN A 152 -3.86 -1.90 0.39
N LEU A 153 -3.64 -2.94 -0.42
CA LEU A 153 -2.33 -3.55 -0.62
C LEU A 153 -1.32 -2.52 -1.15
N ALA A 154 -1.71 -1.71 -2.13
CA ALA A 154 -0.86 -0.67 -2.72
C ALA A 154 -0.49 0.42 -1.72
N ARG A 155 -1.42 0.87 -0.88
CA ARG A 155 -1.14 1.82 0.19
C ARG A 155 -0.04 1.31 1.12
N ASP A 156 -0.11 0.05 1.51
CA ASP A 156 0.83 -0.52 2.49
C ASP A 156 2.19 -0.84 1.84
N VAL A 157 2.19 -1.42 0.63
CA VAL A 157 3.43 -1.76 -0.10
C VAL A 157 4.19 -0.51 -0.56
N LEU A 158 3.50 0.51 -1.07
CA LEU A 158 4.15 1.73 -1.56
C LEU A 158 4.64 2.64 -0.43
N ALA A 159 4.10 2.49 0.78
CA ALA A 159 4.60 3.17 1.97
C ALA A 159 5.84 2.51 2.59
N MET A 160 6.22 1.31 2.12
CA MET A 160 7.38 0.59 2.63
C MET A 160 8.68 1.36 2.32
N PRO A 161 9.53 1.62 3.33
CA PRO A 161 10.82 2.24 3.08
C PRO A 161 11.72 1.32 2.24
N VAL A 162 12.39 1.90 1.25
CA VAL A 162 13.26 1.16 0.31
C VAL A 162 14.50 0.59 0.99
N SER A 163 14.93 1.15 2.12
CA SER A 163 16.06 0.65 2.90
C SER A 163 15.84 0.76 4.39
N THR A 164 16.40 -0.18 5.14
CA THR A 164 16.50 -0.13 6.61
C THR A 164 17.56 0.85 7.11
N VAL A 165 18.40 1.37 6.21
CA VAL A 165 19.37 2.42 6.56
C VAL A 165 18.58 3.68 6.83
N ALA A 166 18.58 4.11 8.09
CA ALA A 166 18.00 5.38 8.49
C ALA A 166 18.63 6.49 7.64
N SER A 167 17.82 7.43 7.16
CA SER A 167 18.32 8.56 6.38
C SER A 167 19.42 9.27 7.16
N GLU A 168 20.38 9.89 6.48
CA GLU A 168 21.42 10.69 7.16
C GLU A 168 20.81 11.75 8.09
N SER A 169 19.59 12.21 7.81
CA SER A 169 18.79 13.05 8.71
C SER A 169 18.41 12.36 10.02
N ALA A 170 17.99 11.10 10.01
CA ALA A 170 17.71 10.34 11.23
C ALA A 170 18.97 10.12 12.08
N PHE A 171 20.13 9.86 11.46
CA PHE A 171 21.41 9.80 12.17
C PHE A 171 21.87 11.17 12.68
N SER A 172 21.67 12.24 11.92
CA SER A 172 21.98 13.60 12.35
C SER A 172 21.11 14.04 13.52
N THR A 173 19.83 13.65 13.53
CA THR A 173 18.93 13.86 14.67
C THR A 173 19.38 13.02 15.86
N GLY A 174 19.77 11.75 15.64
CA GLY A 174 20.38 10.90 16.65
C GLY A 174 21.59 11.56 17.33
N GLY A 175 22.51 12.16 16.57
CA GLY A 175 23.64 12.90 17.14
C GLY A 175 23.27 14.20 17.88
N ARG A 176 22.10 14.80 17.62
CA ARG A 176 21.58 15.96 18.36
C ARG A 176 20.87 15.57 19.65
N VAL A 177 20.19 14.41 19.66
CA VAL A 177 19.48 13.87 20.83
C VAL A 177 20.48 13.16 21.76
N LEU A 178 21.43 12.43 21.18
CA LEU A 178 22.52 11.70 21.83
C LEU A 178 23.87 12.34 21.48
N ASP A 179 24.07 13.58 21.95
CA ASP A 179 25.38 14.23 21.96
C ASP A 179 26.23 13.61 23.10
N PRO A 180 27.57 13.44 22.98
CA PRO A 180 28.46 13.12 24.10
C PRO A 180 28.20 13.85 25.43
N PHE A 181 27.61 15.06 25.41
CA PHE A 181 27.22 15.80 26.62
C PHE A 181 25.82 15.43 27.19
N ARG A 182 25.03 14.64 26.47
CA ARG A 182 23.68 14.15 26.82
C ARG A 182 23.59 12.62 26.88
N SER A 183 24.72 11.95 27.10
CA SER A 183 24.82 10.48 27.14
C SER A 183 24.18 9.82 28.37
N SER A 184 23.61 10.60 29.31
CA SER A 184 22.93 10.08 30.51
C SER A 184 21.42 9.87 30.34
N LEU A 185 20.87 10.02 29.13
CA LEU A 185 19.46 9.77 28.86
C LEU A 185 19.17 8.26 28.92
N SER A 186 18.07 7.88 29.55
CA SER A 186 17.58 6.51 29.47
C SER A 186 17.04 6.21 28.06
N PRO A 187 17.09 4.95 27.59
CA PRO A 187 16.53 4.58 26.28
C PRO A 187 15.07 5.03 26.09
N SER A 188 14.24 4.87 27.12
CA SER A 188 12.84 5.31 27.10
C SER A 188 12.69 6.83 26.88
N MET A 189 13.58 7.64 27.46
CA MET A 189 13.55 9.09 27.28
C MET A 189 14.05 9.50 25.89
N VAL A 190 15.01 8.77 25.31
CA VAL A 190 15.45 8.95 23.92
C VAL A 190 14.32 8.65 22.95
N ASP A 191 13.64 7.51 23.11
CA ASP A 191 12.48 7.14 22.29
C ASP A 191 11.39 8.20 22.36
N THR A 192 11.07 8.68 23.57
CA THR A 192 10.07 9.74 23.79
C THR A 192 10.44 11.02 23.05
N LEU A 193 11.70 11.47 23.12
CA LEU A 193 12.18 12.67 22.44
C LEU A 193 12.12 12.53 20.91
N VAL A 194 12.53 11.37 20.38
CA VAL A 194 12.51 11.11 18.93
C VAL A 194 11.08 11.02 18.40
N CYS A 195 10.19 10.30 19.11
CA CYS A 195 8.79 10.16 18.74
C CYS A 195 8.05 11.50 18.79
N THR A 196 8.19 12.26 19.88
CA THR A 196 7.55 13.58 20.02
C THR A 196 8.04 14.57 18.97
N GLN A 197 9.33 14.58 18.66
CA GLN A 197 9.88 15.41 17.59
C GLN A 197 9.28 15.03 16.23
N ASN A 198 9.23 13.74 15.88
CA ASN A 198 8.64 13.28 14.63
C ASN A 198 7.14 13.60 14.53
N TRP A 199 6.40 13.49 15.64
CA TRP A 199 4.99 13.84 15.70
C TRP A 199 4.74 15.34 15.53
N LEU A 200 5.54 16.19 16.18
CA LEU A 200 5.42 17.65 16.06
C LEU A 200 5.79 18.17 14.66
N LEU A 201 6.65 17.45 13.93
CA LEU A 201 7.04 17.80 12.56
C LEU A 201 6.11 17.23 11.47
N SER A 202 5.19 16.32 11.83
CA SER A 202 4.22 15.77 10.89
C SER A 202 3.22 16.87 10.46
N THR A 203 3.10 17.09 9.15
CA THR A 203 2.20 18.09 8.55
C THR A 203 0.73 17.70 8.58
N VAL A 204 0.39 16.53 9.16
CA VAL A 204 -1.00 16.15 9.45
C VAL A 204 -1.33 16.68 10.85
N PRO A 205 -2.34 17.55 11.03
CA PRO A 205 -2.67 18.08 12.34
C PRO A 205 -3.09 16.94 13.27
N ILE A 206 -2.19 16.58 14.18
CA ILE A 206 -2.48 15.61 15.23
C ILE A 206 -3.43 16.30 16.19
N SER A 207 -4.67 15.80 16.29
CA SER A 207 -5.55 16.15 17.39
C SER A 207 -4.96 15.54 18.66
N LEU A 208 -4.10 16.29 19.35
CA LEU A 208 -3.47 15.88 20.60
C LEU A 208 -4.51 15.39 21.62
N ARG A 209 -5.71 15.99 21.59
CA ARG A 209 -6.83 15.59 22.42
C ARG A 209 -7.28 14.15 22.15
N GLN A 210 -7.52 13.79 20.88
CA GLN A 210 -7.87 12.42 20.52
C GLN A 210 -6.74 11.41 20.80
N ALA A 211 -5.48 11.83 20.68
CA ALA A 211 -4.35 10.97 21.00
C ALA A 211 -4.24 10.71 22.50
N MET A 212 -4.46 11.74 23.32
CA MET A 212 -4.48 11.63 24.79
C MET A 212 -5.67 10.78 25.27
N ASP A 213 -6.86 10.99 24.71
CA ASP A 213 -8.05 10.20 25.05
C ASP A 213 -7.82 8.71 24.78
N LYS A 214 -7.21 8.36 23.64
CA LYS A 214 -6.86 6.97 23.30
C LYS A 214 -5.81 6.35 24.24
N VAL A 215 -4.84 7.13 24.70
CA VAL A 215 -3.83 6.66 25.66
C VAL A 215 -4.48 6.43 27.03
N GLU A 216 -5.33 7.34 27.48
CA GLU A 216 -6.10 7.14 28.72
C GLU A 216 -7.04 5.93 28.65
N ASP A 217 -7.68 5.68 27.51
CA ASP A 217 -8.54 4.52 27.31
C ASP A 217 -7.75 3.20 27.33
N LEU A 218 -6.53 3.20 26.77
CA LEU A 218 -5.61 2.05 26.82
C LEU A 218 -5.09 1.79 28.24
N GLU A 219 -4.74 2.85 28.98
CA GLU A 219 -4.28 2.74 30.37
C GLU A 219 -5.41 2.29 31.32
N ARG A 220 -6.66 2.60 30.99
CA ARG A 220 -7.85 2.15 31.73
C ARG A 220 -8.30 0.73 31.35
N GLY A 221 -7.66 0.08 30.37
CA GLY A 221 -8.00 -1.28 29.95
C GLY A 221 -9.36 -1.41 29.26
N ASN A 222 -9.88 -0.34 28.68
CA ASN A 222 -11.25 -0.27 28.14
C ASN A 222 -11.37 -0.70 26.67
N LEU A 223 -10.36 -1.37 26.11
CA LEU A 223 -10.43 -1.96 24.77
C LEU A 223 -10.41 -3.49 24.88
N MET A 224 -11.59 -4.03 25.23
CA MET A 224 -12.05 -5.38 24.86
C MET A 224 -13.41 -5.25 24.18
#